data_AF-A0A440AY95-F1
#
_entry.id   AF-A0A440AY95-F1
#
_cell.length_a   1.000
_cell.length_b   1.000
_cell.length_c   1.000
_cell.angle_alpha   90.00
_cell.angle_beta   90.00
_cell.angle_gamma   90.00
#
_symmetry.space_group_name_H-M   'P 1'
#
loop_
_entity.id
_entity.type
_entity.pdbx_description
1 polymer ?
#
loop_
_entity_poly.entity_id
_entity_poly.type
_entity_poly.pdbx_seq_one_letter_code
_entity_poly.pdbx_strand_id
1 'polypeptide(L)'
;MGQIAILIDATLHNELVLRTRKSQDVTGIIEHAIESFLERTKYEDMWSEDYLSELREIEENGQLATYGDPTKGYQWQMLFLPNGTKLQITYKGRAHQADVRHGKIIADKIEYSPSEWARRVANNTNRNAWRDIWVQFPGSSQWELADAIRWAAEKGARS
;
A
#
# COMPACT_ATOMS: atom_id res chain seq x y z
N MET A 1 14.31 -11.94 -22.18
CA MET A 1 13.98 -13.01 -21.21
C MET A 1 14.99 -14.12 -21.39
N GLY A 2 15.76 -14.46 -20.36
CA GLY A 2 16.63 -15.63 -20.37
C GLY A 2 15.81 -16.89 -20.03
N GLN A 3 16.07 -18.00 -20.72
CA GLN A 3 15.45 -19.29 -20.40
C GLN A 3 16.42 -20.09 -19.52
N ILE A 4 15.89 -20.70 -18.46
CA ILE A 4 16.65 -21.56 -17.55
C ILE A 4 16.00 -22.95 -17.60
N ALA A 5 16.81 -23.99 -17.78
CA ALA A 5 16.35 -25.37 -17.73
C ALA A 5 16.69 -25.96 -16.35
N ILE A 6 15.68 -26.42 -15.64
CA ILE A 6 15.81 -27.13 -14.36
C ILE A 6 15.38 -28.58 -14.53
N LEU A 7 16.09 -29.49 -13.88
CA LEU A 7 15.72 -30.90 -13.84
C LEU A 7 14.71 -31.11 -12.71
N ILE A 8 13.55 -31.70 -13.05
CA ILE A 8 12.46 -31.97 -12.11
C ILE A 8 12.15 -33.46 -12.16
N ASP A 9 11.81 -34.06 -11.02
CA ASP A 9 11.40 -35.45 -10.96
C ASP A 9 10.18 -35.72 -11.87
N ALA A 10 10.28 -36.77 -12.70
CA ALA A 10 9.26 -37.11 -13.68
C ALA A 10 7.91 -37.46 -13.04
N THR A 11 7.91 -38.00 -11.82
CA THR A 11 6.70 -38.35 -11.07
C THR A 11 5.96 -37.08 -10.65
N LEU A 12 6.67 -36.08 -10.15
CA LEU A 12 6.09 -34.78 -9.78
C LEU A 12 5.54 -34.03 -10.99
N HIS A 13 6.28 -34.04 -12.10
CA HIS A 13 5.82 -33.45 -13.36
C HIS A 13 4.52 -34.13 -13.84
N ASN A 14 4.48 -35.46 -13.86
CA ASN A 14 3.30 -36.19 -14.32
C ASN A 14 2.09 -35.96 -13.40
N GLU A 15 2.31 -35.92 -12.09
CA GLU A 15 1.26 -35.60 -11.11
C GLU A 15 0.70 -34.19 -11.34
N LEU A 16 1.57 -33.20 -11.59
CA LEU A 16 1.16 -31.83 -11.90
C LEU A 16 0.30 -31.78 -13.17
N VAL A 17 0.72 -32.46 -14.24
CA VAL A 17 -0.02 -32.56 -15.52
C VAL A 17 -1.39 -33.22 -15.35
N LEU A 18 -1.47 -34.28 -14.53
CA LEU A 18 -2.72 -34.99 -14.27
C LEU A 18 -3.72 -34.12 -13.49
N ARG A 19 -3.25 -33.42 -12.45
CA ARG A 19 -4.09 -32.57 -11.59
C ARG A 19 -4.63 -31.34 -12.32
N THR A 20 -3.87 -30.82 -13.28
CA THR A 20 -4.24 -29.62 -14.05
C THR A 20 -5.17 -29.92 -15.23
N ARG A 21 -5.70 -31.15 -15.29
CA ARG A 21 -6.71 -31.60 -16.27
C ARG A 21 -6.31 -31.30 -17.72
N LYS A 22 -5.06 -31.59 -18.10
CA LYS A 22 -4.48 -31.35 -19.44
C LYS A 22 -4.33 -29.87 -19.83
N SER A 23 -4.25 -28.92 -18.89
CA SER A 23 -3.82 -27.56 -19.22
C SER A 23 -2.42 -27.63 -19.85
N GLN A 24 -2.27 -27.09 -21.07
CA GLN A 24 -1.00 -27.11 -21.81
C GLN A 24 0.06 -26.17 -21.22
N ASP A 25 -0.27 -25.43 -20.17
CA ASP A 25 0.62 -24.44 -19.58
C ASP A 25 1.18 -24.89 -18.23
N VAL A 26 1.95 -25.97 -18.25
CA VAL A 26 2.72 -26.44 -17.08
C VAL A 26 3.77 -25.39 -16.70
N THR A 27 4.35 -24.71 -17.69
CA THR A 27 5.32 -23.63 -17.50
C THR A 27 4.73 -22.50 -16.66
N GLY A 28 3.58 -21.95 -17.05
CA GLY A 28 2.92 -20.88 -16.29
C GLY A 28 2.55 -21.28 -14.87
N ILE A 29 2.23 -22.55 -14.63
CA ILE A 29 1.96 -23.06 -13.28
C ILE A 29 3.25 -23.13 -12.44
N ILE A 30 4.35 -23.58 -13.03
CA ILE A 30 5.66 -23.62 -12.37
C ILE A 30 6.12 -22.18 -12.07
N GLU A 31 6.00 -21.27 -13.04
CA GLU A 31 6.30 -19.85 -12.86
C GLU A 31 5.47 -19.25 -11.72
N HIS A 32 4.16 -19.45 -11.72
CA HIS A 32 3.29 -18.95 -10.67
C HIS A 32 3.57 -19.58 -9.30
N ALA A 33 3.94 -20.85 -9.25
CA ALA A 33 4.33 -21.52 -8.01
C ALA A 33 5.64 -20.96 -7.45
N ILE A 34 6.61 -20.65 -8.31
CA ILE A 34 7.86 -20.00 -7.93
C ILE A 34 7.57 -18.57 -7.45
N GLU A 35 6.81 -17.76 -8.19
CA GLU A 35 6.42 -16.41 -7.78
C GLU A 35 5.73 -16.43 -6.40
N SER A 36 4.75 -17.31 -6.22
CA SER A 36 4.03 -17.45 -4.96
C SER A 36 4.94 -17.88 -3.79
N PHE A 37 5.95 -18.70 -4.07
CA PHE A 37 6.94 -19.10 -3.07
C PHE A 37 7.88 -17.95 -2.70
N LEU A 38 8.39 -17.22 -3.69
CA LEU A 38 9.26 -16.06 -3.50
C LEU A 38 8.57 -14.97 -2.70
N GLU A 39 7.33 -14.61 -3.06
CA GLU A 39 6.55 -13.60 -2.34
C GLU A 39 6.27 -14.02 -0.89
N ARG A 40 5.94 -15.29 -0.65
CA ARG A 40 5.66 -15.78 0.70
C ARG A 40 6.89 -15.76 1.60
N THR A 41 8.05 -16.08 1.04
CA THR A 41 9.29 -16.24 1.81
C THR A 41 10.17 -14.99 1.77
N LYS A 42 9.71 -13.89 1.16
CA LYS A 42 10.46 -12.66 0.86
C LYS A 42 11.30 -12.08 2.00
N TYR A 43 10.88 -12.28 3.25
CA TYR A 43 11.55 -11.77 4.45
C TYR A 43 12.00 -12.87 5.41
N GLU A 44 12.04 -14.13 4.97
CA GLU A 44 12.54 -15.25 5.77
C GLU A 44 14.08 -15.30 5.74
N ASP A 45 14.68 -15.83 6.81
CA ASP A 45 16.13 -15.99 7.05
C ASP A 45 16.85 -16.91 6.03
N MET A 46 16.12 -17.38 5.01
CA MET A 46 16.62 -18.28 3.96
C MET A 46 17.33 -17.55 2.82
N TRP A 47 17.20 -16.22 2.74
CA TRP A 47 17.78 -15.41 1.69
C TRP A 47 19.11 -14.77 2.13
N SER A 48 20.04 -14.57 1.19
CA SER A 48 21.27 -13.86 1.49
C SER A 48 21.00 -12.41 1.88
N GLU A 49 21.82 -11.86 2.77
CA GLU A 49 21.72 -10.45 3.16
C GLU A 49 21.84 -9.51 1.95
N ASP A 50 22.67 -9.87 0.96
CA ASP A 50 22.81 -9.14 -0.30
C ASP A 50 21.48 -9.08 -1.07
N TYR A 51 20.74 -10.19 -1.17
CA TYR A 51 19.44 -10.24 -1.84
C TYR A 51 18.36 -9.46 -1.08
N LEU A 52 18.34 -9.58 0.25
CA LEU A 52 17.40 -8.83 1.09
C LEU A 52 17.66 -7.32 1.01
N SER A 53 18.93 -6.92 0.92
CA SER A 53 19.33 -5.52 0.75
C SER A 53 18.89 -4.98 -0.60
N GLU A 54 19.16 -5.70 -1.70
CA GLU A 54 18.70 -5.32 -3.04
C GLU A 54 17.16 -5.25 -3.13
N LEU A 55 16.44 -6.21 -2.54
CA LEU A 55 14.98 -6.18 -2.49
C LEU A 55 14.46 -4.96 -1.72
N ARG A 56 15.03 -4.67 -0.55
CA ARG A 56 14.65 -3.49 0.23
C ARG A 56 14.90 -2.22 -0.56
N GLU A 57 16.04 -2.10 -1.24
CA GLU A 57 16.32 -0.95 -2.10
C GLU A 57 15.30 -0.83 -3.24
N ILE A 58 14.93 -1.92 -3.90
CA ILE A 58 13.91 -1.89 -4.96
C ILE A 58 12.55 -1.47 -4.41
N GLU A 59 12.14 -2.01 -3.26
CA GLU A 59 10.87 -1.66 -2.60
C GLU A 59 10.86 -0.21 -2.12
N GLU A 60 11.92 0.23 -1.45
CA GLU A 60 12.09 1.61 -1.01
C GLU A 60 12.09 2.56 -2.20
N ASN A 61 12.81 2.24 -3.28
CA ASN A 61 12.81 3.02 -4.51
C ASN A 61 11.42 3.05 -5.17
N GLY A 62 10.69 1.94 -5.15
CA GLY A 62 9.31 1.86 -5.65
C GLY A 62 8.33 2.69 -4.81
N GLN A 63 8.47 2.65 -3.48
CA GLN A 63 7.70 3.47 -2.54
C GLN A 63 8.05 4.95 -2.67
N LEU A 64 9.33 5.29 -2.79
CA LEU A 64 9.83 6.64 -3.07
C LEU A 64 9.28 7.18 -4.40
N ALA A 65 9.25 6.35 -5.44
CA ALA A 65 8.67 6.75 -6.73
C ALA A 65 7.15 6.98 -6.63
N THR A 66 6.44 6.10 -5.92
CA THR A 66 4.98 6.11 -5.85
C THR A 66 4.43 7.16 -4.88
N TYR A 67 4.99 7.21 -3.68
CA TYR A 67 4.52 8.03 -2.56
C TYR A 67 5.46 9.18 -2.23
N GLY A 68 6.71 9.16 -2.67
CA GLY A 68 7.71 10.14 -2.27
C GLY A 68 8.40 9.80 -0.95
N ASP A 69 9.30 10.67 -0.53
CA ASP A 69 10.09 10.53 0.70
C ASP A 69 9.20 10.38 1.94
N PRO A 70 9.29 9.27 2.70
CA PRO A 70 8.43 9.01 3.87
C PRO A 70 8.69 9.97 5.04
N THR A 71 9.83 10.66 5.07
CA THR A 71 10.12 11.73 6.05
C THR A 71 9.40 13.04 5.71
N LYS A 72 8.92 13.17 4.47
CA LYS A 72 8.14 14.30 3.98
C LYS A 72 6.66 13.93 3.93
N GLY A 73 5.81 14.93 3.76
CA GLY A 73 4.37 14.72 3.81
C GLY A 73 3.58 15.98 3.58
N TYR A 74 2.28 15.87 3.84
CA TYR A 74 1.32 16.96 3.76
C TYR A 74 1.09 17.55 5.16
N GLN A 75 1.32 18.85 5.32
CA GLN A 75 1.01 19.56 6.56
C GLN A 75 -0.44 20.06 6.54
N TRP A 76 -1.31 19.42 7.32
CA TRP A 76 -2.69 19.87 7.52
C TRP A 76 -2.80 20.66 8.83
N GLN A 77 -2.53 21.96 8.75
CA GLN A 77 -2.48 22.87 9.91
C GLN A 77 -1.52 22.37 11.00
N MET A 78 -2.04 21.73 12.04
CA MET A 78 -1.29 21.14 13.17
C MET A 78 -1.05 19.63 13.05
N LEU A 79 -1.67 18.98 12.06
CA LEU A 79 -1.53 17.55 11.80
C LEU A 79 -0.58 17.32 10.62
N PHE A 80 0.55 16.68 10.86
CA PHE A 80 1.46 16.24 9.81
C PHE A 80 1.07 14.85 9.31
N LEU A 81 0.91 14.71 7.99
CA LEU A 81 0.58 13.45 7.33
C LEU A 81 1.76 13.01 6.46
N PRO A 82 2.59 12.05 6.88
CA PRO A 82 3.72 11.58 6.08
C PRO A 82 3.27 10.95 4.75
N ASN A 83 4.16 10.93 3.76
CA ASN A 83 3.93 10.23 2.49
C ASN A 83 3.63 8.74 2.75
N GLY A 84 2.67 8.20 2.02
CA GLY A 84 2.12 6.85 2.25
C GLY A 84 0.96 6.81 3.24
N THR A 85 0.61 7.93 3.89
CA THR A 85 -0.59 8.02 4.74
C THR A 85 -1.83 7.81 3.89
N LYS A 86 -2.73 6.92 4.33
CA LYS A 86 -4.02 6.69 3.69
C LYS A 86 -5.11 7.47 4.39
N LEU A 87 -6.01 8.02 3.59
CA LEU A 87 -7.17 8.77 4.03
C LEU A 87 -8.44 8.09 3.54
N GLN A 88 -9.48 8.09 4.36
CA GLN A 88 -10.78 7.53 4.02
C GLN A 88 -11.92 8.43 4.47
N ILE A 89 -12.92 8.60 3.60
CA ILE A 89 -14.21 9.20 3.95
C ILE A 89 -15.29 8.18 3.64
N THR A 90 -16.20 7.94 4.58
CA THR A 90 -17.39 7.12 4.34
C THR A 90 -18.59 8.02 4.11
N TYR A 91 -19.16 7.98 2.91
CA TYR A 91 -20.33 8.77 2.54
C TYR A 91 -21.39 7.90 1.87
N LYS A 92 -22.64 7.97 2.36
CA LYS A 92 -23.78 7.15 1.88
C LYS A 92 -23.46 5.66 1.73
N GLY A 93 -22.71 5.10 2.69
CA GLY A 93 -22.33 3.68 2.69
C GLY A 93 -21.19 3.32 1.72
N ARG A 94 -20.56 4.29 1.04
CA ARG A 94 -19.39 4.07 0.20
C ARG A 94 -18.15 4.68 0.84
N ALA A 95 -17.07 3.91 0.85
CA ALA A 95 -15.74 4.36 1.26
C ALA A 95 -15.02 4.99 0.06
N HIS A 96 -14.60 6.23 0.22
CA HIS A 96 -13.75 6.94 -0.72
C HIS A 96 -12.35 7.03 -0.12
N GLN A 97 -11.34 6.66 -0.89
CA GLN A 97 -9.94 6.62 -0.44
C GLN A 97 -9.09 7.67 -1.14
N ALA A 98 -8.10 8.17 -0.43
CA ALA A 98 -7.04 9.02 -0.94
C ALA A 98 -5.73 8.66 -0.24
N ASP A 99 -4.61 8.97 -0.88
CA ASP A 99 -3.29 8.75 -0.29
C ASP A 99 -2.48 10.03 -0.31
N VAL A 100 -1.60 10.22 0.68
CA VAL A 100 -0.59 11.27 0.64
C VAL A 100 0.59 10.79 -0.21
N ARG A 101 0.84 11.46 -1.34
CA ARG A 101 1.95 11.20 -2.26
C ARG A 101 2.67 12.50 -2.58
N HIS A 102 3.98 12.49 -2.52
CA HIS A 102 4.85 13.63 -2.83
C HIS A 102 4.42 14.92 -2.10
N GLY A 103 3.97 14.78 -0.85
CA GLY A 103 3.49 15.87 -0.01
C GLY A 103 2.12 16.43 -0.41
N LYS A 104 1.31 15.66 -1.15
CA LYS A 104 -0.03 16.06 -1.62
C LYS A 104 -1.05 14.95 -1.39
N ILE A 105 -2.31 15.30 -1.17
CA ILE A 105 -3.38 14.32 -1.08
C ILE A 105 -3.87 14.01 -2.49
N ILE A 106 -3.78 12.74 -2.90
CA ILE A 106 -4.16 12.26 -4.21
C ILE A 106 -5.36 11.33 -4.08
N ALA A 107 -6.45 11.66 -4.77
CA ALA A 107 -7.60 10.77 -4.94
C ALA A 107 -7.94 10.69 -6.43
N ASP A 108 -8.15 9.49 -6.97
CA ASP A 108 -8.46 9.30 -8.40
C ASP A 108 -7.47 9.99 -9.36
N LYS A 109 -6.18 10.04 -9.00
CA LYS A 109 -5.08 10.75 -9.72
C LYS A 109 -5.21 12.28 -9.73
N ILE A 110 -6.09 12.85 -8.93
CA ILE A 110 -6.29 14.30 -8.80
C ILE A 110 -5.77 14.74 -7.44
N GLU A 111 -5.09 15.88 -7.43
CA GLU A 111 -4.61 16.54 -6.21
C GLU A 111 -5.76 17.28 -5.52
N TYR A 112 -5.89 17.11 -4.21
CA TYR A 112 -6.90 17.78 -3.41
C TYR A 112 -6.30 18.38 -2.12
N SER A 113 -6.90 19.45 -1.60
CA SER A 113 -6.82 19.75 -0.17
C SER A 113 -7.83 18.90 0.64
N PRO A 114 -7.64 18.74 1.97
CA PRO A 114 -8.57 17.97 2.80
C PRO A 114 -10.03 18.44 2.68
N SER A 115 -10.25 19.76 2.68
CA SER A 115 -11.59 20.36 2.56
C SER A 115 -12.19 20.17 1.17
N GLU A 116 -11.39 20.28 0.10
CA GLU A 116 -11.85 20.05 -1.27
C GLU A 116 -12.21 18.59 -1.48
N TRP A 117 -11.42 17.67 -0.94
CA TRP A 117 -11.68 16.24 -1.03
C TRP A 117 -12.96 15.86 -0.28
N ALA A 118 -13.13 16.33 0.96
CA ALA A 118 -14.36 16.11 1.73
C ALA A 118 -15.59 16.68 1.01
N ARG A 119 -15.47 17.88 0.44
CA ARG A 119 -16.53 18.49 -0.36
C ARG A 119 -16.85 17.67 -1.62
N ARG A 120 -15.82 17.18 -2.32
CA ARG A 120 -15.97 16.34 -3.52
C ARG A 120 -16.70 15.04 -3.22
N VAL A 121 -16.33 14.36 -2.14
CA VAL A 121 -16.97 13.11 -1.69
C VAL A 121 -18.43 13.35 -1.27
N ALA A 122 -18.70 14.47 -0.59
CA ALA A 122 -20.04 14.82 -0.12
C ALA A 122 -20.93 15.51 -1.17
N ASN A 123 -20.75 15.22 -2.47
CA ASN A 123 -21.50 15.81 -3.59
C ASN A 123 -21.52 17.35 -3.57
N ASN A 124 -20.37 17.97 -3.37
CA ASN A 124 -20.17 19.42 -3.32
C ASN A 124 -20.81 20.14 -2.12
N THR A 125 -21.17 19.41 -1.07
CA THR A 125 -21.68 19.98 0.19
C THR A 125 -20.52 20.41 1.09
N ASN A 126 -20.64 21.57 1.73
CA ASN A 126 -19.63 22.03 2.68
C ASN A 126 -19.68 21.16 3.95
N ARG A 127 -18.57 20.49 4.27
CA ARG A 127 -18.45 19.60 5.41
C ARG A 127 -17.12 19.81 6.14
N ASN A 128 -17.11 19.44 7.42
CA ASN A 128 -15.91 19.56 8.23
C ASN A 128 -15.00 18.35 7.98
N ALA A 129 -13.95 18.57 7.19
CA ALA A 129 -12.95 17.56 6.86
C ALA A 129 -12.36 16.86 8.10
N TRP A 130 -12.17 17.57 9.22
CA TRP A 130 -11.65 16.96 10.45
C TRP A 130 -12.54 15.84 11.00
N ARG A 131 -13.86 15.99 10.85
CA ARG A 131 -14.85 15.05 11.41
C ARG A 131 -15.19 13.90 10.47
N ASP A 132 -14.90 14.07 9.18
CA ASP A 132 -15.29 13.10 8.15
C ASP A 132 -14.10 12.26 7.65
N ILE A 133 -12.87 12.76 7.80
CA ILE A 133 -11.65 12.07 7.36
C ILE A 133 -11.11 11.15 8.45
N TRP A 134 -10.95 9.90 8.06
CA TRP A 134 -10.18 8.89 8.78
C TRP A 134 -8.78 8.81 8.18
N VAL A 135 -7.79 8.61 9.04
CA VAL A 135 -6.36 8.59 8.72
C VAL A 135 -5.78 7.25 9.15
N GLN A 136 -4.98 6.65 8.29
CA GLN A 136 -4.15 5.48 8.60
C GLN A 136 -2.70 5.82 8.24
N PHE A 137 -1.85 5.90 9.25
CA PHE A 137 -0.42 6.20 9.07
C PHE A 137 0.34 5.02 8.44
N PRO A 138 1.43 5.28 7.71
CA PRO A 138 2.32 4.23 7.19
C PRO A 138 2.78 3.31 8.33
N GLY A 139 2.65 1.99 8.14
CA GLY A 139 3.02 1.00 9.16
C GLY A 139 1.96 0.75 10.24
N SER A 140 0.89 1.55 10.32
CA SER A 140 -0.24 1.29 11.22
C SER A 140 -1.38 0.55 10.51
N SER A 141 -1.98 -0.43 11.20
CA SER A 141 -3.18 -1.12 10.72
C SER A 141 -4.48 -0.43 11.14
N GLN A 142 -4.40 0.57 12.04
CA GLN A 142 -5.57 1.21 12.64
C GLN A 142 -5.96 2.47 11.88
N TRP A 143 -7.28 2.70 11.78
CA TRP A 143 -7.86 3.93 11.25
C TRP A 143 -8.27 4.82 12.41
N GLU A 144 -7.81 6.06 12.39
CA GLU A 144 -8.10 7.05 13.42
C GLU A 144 -8.75 8.29 12.81
N LEU A 145 -9.69 8.88 13.53
CA LEU A 145 -10.42 10.06 13.06
C LEU A 145 -9.51 11.29 13.15
N ALA A 146 -9.43 12.10 12.10
CA ALA A 146 -8.51 13.25 12.06
C ALA A 146 -8.73 14.22 13.25
N ASP A 147 -9.98 14.43 13.65
CA ASP A 147 -10.33 15.23 14.83
C ASP A 147 -9.80 14.66 16.14
N ALA A 148 -9.77 13.33 16.28
CA ALA A 148 -9.24 12.66 17.47
C ALA A 148 -7.72 12.82 17.56
N ILE A 149 -7.02 12.66 16.43
CA ILE A 149 -5.56 12.85 16.35
C ILE A 149 -5.21 14.31 16.68
N ARG A 150 -5.97 15.26 16.12
CA ARG A 150 -5.84 16.69 16.39
C ARG A 150 -5.93 16.98 17.89
N TRP A 151 -6.97 16.46 18.54
CA TRP A 151 -7.17 16.64 19.98
C TRP A 151 -6.05 16.02 20.83
N ALA A 152 -5.54 14.87 20.43
CA ALA A 152 -4.41 14.22 21.10
C ALA A 152 -3.13 15.07 21.00
N ALA A 153 -2.83 15.62 19.81
CA ALA A 153 -1.68 16.49 19.59
C ALA A 153 -1.77 17.79 20.41
N GLU A 154 -2.95 18.39 20.49
CA GLU A 154 -3.21 19.59 21.32
C GLU A 154 -3.00 19.33 22.82
N LYS A 155 -3.39 18.15 23.31
CA LYS A 155 -3.20 17.77 24.72
C LYS A 155 -1.73 17.53 25.06
N GLY A 156 -0.99 16.85 24.18
CA GLY A 156 0.44 16.60 24.37
C GLY A 156 1.29 17.87 24.31
N ALA A 157 0.85 18.91 23.60
CA ALA A 157 1.54 20.20 23.56
C ALA A 157 1.27 21.10 24.78
N ARG A 158 0.29 20.75 25.63
CA ARG A 158 -0.11 21.52 26.83
C ARG A 158 0.34 20.89 28.16
N SER A 159 0.96 19.71 28.13
CA SER A 159 1.55 19.02 29.28
C SER A 159 3.06 19.26 29.34
#